data_AF-A0A6C0JKQ0-F1
#
_entry.id   AF-A0A6C0JKQ0-F1
#
_cell.length_a   1.000
_cell.length_b   1.000
_cell.length_c   1.000
_cell.angle_alpha   90.00
_cell.angle_beta   90.00
_cell.angle_gamma   90.00
#
_symmetry.space_group_name_H-M   'P 1'
#
loop_
_entity.id
_entity.type
_entity.pdbx_description
1 polymer ?
#
loop_
_entity_poly.entity_id
_entity_poly.type
_entity_poly.pdbx_seq_one_letter_code
_entity_poly.pdbx_strand_id
1 'polypeptide(L)'
;MLVEKAKHFLYHIVNNYDNLDDVTVFLQGNPFEHLQLLVGWRAQLTEEEIDVVINKMNTEINDSCDFTTFYQVLYNDPNGTNGVNTTDACMKYYGENYDNFTVSPGAQYIVPKKYILSRSLEFWKNLHSAMYDNERLNGYCQEQLWYLAYNHKMNNDVGNHDQEKARCINSSPNFNNTSYSYFLNNNINT
;
A
#
# COMPACT_ATOMS: atom_id res chain seq x y z
N MET A 1 -8.86 8.32 9.09
CA MET A 1 -9.10 8.34 7.63
C MET A 1 -8.80 7.00 6.95
N LEU A 2 -7.74 6.26 7.28
CA LEU A 2 -7.42 4.96 6.67
C LEU A 2 -8.33 3.79 7.11
N VAL A 3 -8.82 3.80 8.35
CA VAL A 3 -9.77 2.79 8.88
C VAL A 3 -11.04 2.69 8.02
N GLU A 4 -11.61 3.83 7.63
CA GLU A 4 -12.82 3.86 6.80
C GLU A 4 -12.56 3.31 5.39
N LYS A 5 -11.37 3.49 4.81
CA LYS A 5 -11.04 3.03 3.46
C LYS A 5 -11.01 1.49 3.37
N ALA A 6 -10.32 0.85 4.31
CA ALA A 6 -10.26 -0.61 4.36
C ALA A 6 -11.65 -1.26 4.54
N LYS A 7 -12.54 -0.63 5.32
CA LYS A 7 -13.93 -1.07 5.47
C LYS A 7 -14.69 -1.04 4.14
N HIS A 8 -14.53 0.01 3.32
CA HIS A 8 -15.21 0.10 2.03
C HIS A 8 -14.75 -0.99 1.05
N PHE A 9 -13.46 -1.36 1.05
CA PHE A 9 -12.96 -2.44 0.19
C PHE A 9 -13.57 -3.78 0.60
N LEU A 10 -13.54 -4.09 1.90
CA LEU A 10 -14.13 -5.32 2.45
C LEU A 10 -15.65 -5.35 2.23
N TYR A 11 -16.33 -4.22 2.42
CA TYR A 11 -17.77 -4.10 2.15
C TYR A 11 -18.08 -4.42 0.69
N HIS A 12 -17.32 -3.86 -0.25
CA HIS A 12 -17.49 -4.18 -1.68
C HIS A 12 -17.31 -5.67 -1.95
N ILE A 13 -16.22 -6.27 -1.45
CA ILE A 13 -15.95 -7.70 -1.64
C ILE A 13 -17.06 -8.56 -1.05
N VAL A 14 -17.46 -8.32 0.20
CA VAL A 14 -18.47 -9.15 0.90
C VAL A 14 -19.84 -9.07 0.23
N ASN A 15 -20.27 -7.87 -0.18
CA ASN A 15 -21.61 -7.69 -0.75
C ASN A 15 -21.72 -8.07 -2.23
N ASN A 16 -20.58 -8.16 -2.93
CA ASN A 16 -20.55 -8.49 -4.35
C ASN A 16 -19.82 -9.79 -4.64
N TYR A 17 -19.47 -10.60 -3.64
CA TYR A 17 -18.56 -11.75 -3.78
C TYR A 17 -18.89 -12.68 -4.96
N ASP A 18 -20.18 -13.03 -5.12
CA ASP A 18 -20.64 -13.89 -6.22
C ASP A 18 -20.75 -13.15 -7.57
N ASN A 19 -20.84 -11.81 -7.53
CA ASN A 19 -21.06 -10.90 -8.66
C ASN A 19 -19.87 -9.96 -8.94
N LEU A 20 -18.66 -10.29 -8.46
CA LEU A 20 -17.46 -9.48 -8.70
C LEU A 20 -17.20 -9.37 -10.21
N ASP A 21 -16.79 -8.19 -10.66
CA ASP A 21 -16.23 -7.98 -11.99
C ASP A 21 -14.94 -8.79 -12.18
N ASP A 22 -14.54 -9.03 -13.43
CA ASP A 22 -13.30 -9.77 -13.74
C ASP A 22 -12.06 -9.11 -13.12
N VAL A 23 -12.10 -7.78 -13.01
CA VAL A 23 -11.06 -6.95 -12.38
C VAL A 23 -11.72 -5.88 -11.52
N THR A 24 -11.26 -5.75 -10.28
CA THR A 24 -11.66 -4.68 -9.35
C THR A 24 -10.49 -3.75 -9.09
N VAL A 25 -10.71 -2.45 -9.19
CA VAL A 25 -9.71 -1.43 -8.88
C VAL A 25 -10.05 -0.78 -7.54
N PHE A 26 -9.14 -0.92 -6.58
CA PHE A 26 -9.24 -0.31 -5.26
C PHE A 26 -8.33 0.91 -5.18
N LEU A 27 -8.93 2.07 -4.93
CA LEU A 27 -8.24 3.34 -4.79
C LEU A 27 -8.57 4.00 -3.46
N GLN A 28 -7.57 4.66 -2.90
CA GLN A 28 -7.76 5.59 -1.79
C GLN A 28 -8.29 6.93 -2.30
N GLY A 29 -9.17 7.59 -1.53
CA GLY A 29 -9.78 8.87 -1.92
C GLY A 29 -8.79 10.01 -2.20
N ASN A 30 -7.58 9.95 -1.64
CA ASN A 30 -6.44 10.77 -2.06
C ASN A 30 -5.27 9.85 -2.44
N PRO A 31 -5.23 9.35 -3.68
CA PRO A 31 -4.25 8.34 -4.12
C PRO A 31 -2.81 8.86 -4.07
N PHE A 32 -2.65 10.18 -4.11
CA PHE A 32 -1.34 10.83 -4.17
C PHE A 32 -0.74 11.19 -2.81
N GLU A 33 -1.52 11.08 -1.73
CA GLU A 33 -1.05 11.36 -0.35
C GLU A 33 0.19 10.52 0.02
N HIS A 34 0.24 9.28 -0.48
CA HIS A 34 1.32 8.35 -0.19
C HIS A 34 2.52 8.46 -1.15
N LEU A 35 2.42 9.25 -2.22
CA LEU A 35 3.58 9.50 -3.10
C LEU A 35 4.71 10.19 -2.35
N GLN A 36 4.39 10.90 -1.27
CA GLN A 36 5.36 11.48 -0.35
C GLN A 36 6.36 10.46 0.21
N LEU A 37 6.01 9.18 0.24
CA LEU A 37 6.95 8.11 0.62
C LEU A 37 8.07 7.92 -0.43
N LEU A 38 7.78 8.18 -1.69
CA LEU A 38 8.74 8.10 -2.80
C LEU A 38 9.56 9.38 -2.93
N VAL A 39 8.91 10.53 -2.71
CA VAL A 39 9.44 11.84 -3.10
C VAL A 39 9.68 12.80 -1.92
N GLY A 40 9.42 12.37 -0.69
CA GLY A 40 9.52 13.20 0.52
C GLY A 40 8.19 13.82 0.97
N TRP A 41 8.05 14.05 2.28
CA TRP A 41 6.87 14.65 2.92
C TRP A 41 6.74 16.13 2.58
N ARG A 42 5.62 16.51 1.96
CA ARG A 42 5.30 17.90 1.56
C ARG A 42 3.83 18.07 1.22
N ALA A 43 3.35 19.32 1.27
CA ALA A 43 1.95 19.65 1.04
C ALA A 43 1.49 19.44 -0.42
N GLN A 44 2.36 19.65 -1.40
CA GLN A 44 2.07 19.49 -2.83
C GLN A 44 3.30 18.97 -3.56
N LEU A 45 3.08 18.14 -4.57
CA LEU A 45 4.12 17.62 -5.47
C LEU A 45 4.20 18.50 -6.72
N THR A 46 5.39 18.57 -7.33
CA THR A 46 5.55 19.18 -8.66
C THR A 46 5.11 18.21 -9.77
N GLU A 47 4.87 18.71 -10.97
CA GLU A 47 4.56 17.88 -12.14
C GLU A 47 5.68 16.87 -12.44
N GLU A 48 6.95 17.30 -12.38
CA GLU A 48 8.10 16.42 -12.61
C GLU A 48 8.15 15.23 -11.64
N GLU A 49 7.70 15.43 -10.41
CA GLU A 49 7.71 14.38 -9.37
C GLU A 49 6.55 13.42 -9.53
N ILE A 50 5.40 13.93 -9.95
CA ILE A 50 4.27 13.11 -10.38
C ILE A 50 4.70 12.25 -11.57
N ASP A 51 5.43 12.80 -12.55
CA ASP A 51 5.95 12.06 -13.70
C ASP A 51 6.92 10.95 -13.30
N VAL A 52 7.83 11.20 -12.34
CA VAL A 52 8.73 10.15 -11.82
C VAL A 52 7.93 8.98 -11.24
N VAL A 53 6.88 9.28 -10.47
CA VAL A 53 6.01 8.26 -9.90
C VAL A 53 5.24 7.53 -10.99
N ILE A 54 4.60 8.24 -11.92
CA ILE A 54 3.83 7.64 -13.02
C ILE A 54 4.74 6.73 -13.86
N ASN A 55 5.96 7.17 -14.16
CA ASN A 55 6.92 6.36 -14.89
C ASN A 55 7.28 5.07 -14.12
N LYS A 56 7.50 5.16 -12.81
CA LYS A 56 7.72 3.97 -11.97
C LYS A 56 6.52 3.04 -11.99
N MET A 57 5.31 3.56 -11.81
CA MET A 57 4.08 2.78 -11.92
C MET A 57 4.00 2.08 -13.28
N ASN A 58 4.19 2.78 -14.38
CA ASN A 58 4.14 2.21 -15.73
C ASN A 58 5.22 1.15 -15.98
N THR A 59 6.36 1.19 -15.28
CA THR A 59 7.38 0.13 -15.37
C THR A 59 7.03 -1.11 -14.54
N GLU A 60 6.38 -0.93 -13.39
CA GLU A 60 5.98 -2.02 -12.50
C GLU A 60 4.68 -2.70 -12.96
N ILE A 61 3.78 -1.93 -13.57
CA ILE A 61 2.53 -2.41 -14.16
C ILE A 61 2.79 -2.74 -15.63
N ASN A 62 2.86 -4.02 -15.96
CA ASN A 62 3.06 -4.48 -17.34
C ASN A 62 2.16 -5.68 -17.69
N ASP A 63 2.14 -6.05 -18.97
CA ASP A 63 1.26 -7.11 -19.51
C ASP A 63 1.52 -8.50 -18.92
N SER A 64 2.63 -8.71 -18.20
CA SER A 64 2.91 -9.97 -17.51
C SER A 64 2.42 -9.99 -16.05
N CYS A 65 1.92 -8.87 -15.54
CA CYS A 65 1.43 -8.76 -14.17
C CYS A 65 0.03 -9.35 -14.06
N ASP A 66 -0.06 -10.53 -13.44
CA ASP A 66 -1.33 -11.14 -13.08
C ASP A 66 -2.04 -10.44 -11.92
N PHE A 67 -1.29 -9.73 -11.07
CA PHE A 67 -1.79 -8.96 -9.94
C PHE A 67 -0.95 -7.69 -9.82
N THR A 68 -1.61 -6.55 -9.74
CA THR A 68 -0.94 -5.27 -9.93
C THR A 68 -1.23 -4.31 -8.79
N THR A 69 -0.17 -3.73 -8.27
CA THR A 69 -0.21 -2.62 -7.32
C THR A 69 0.31 -1.38 -7.99
N PHE A 70 -0.10 -0.21 -7.52
CA PHE A 70 0.45 1.05 -8.03
C PHE A 70 1.96 1.12 -7.70
N TYR A 71 2.34 0.67 -6.51
CA TYR A 71 3.73 0.57 -6.08
C TYR A 71 3.84 -0.30 -4.82
N GLN A 72 5.00 -0.94 -4.57
CA GLN A 72 5.26 -1.75 -3.37
C GLN A 72 6.58 -1.39 -2.68
N VAL A 73 6.56 -1.44 -1.35
CA VAL A 73 7.76 -1.41 -0.50
C VAL A 73 7.73 -2.55 0.51
N LEU A 74 8.90 -3.03 0.89
CA LEU A 74 9.03 -3.68 2.20
C LEU A 74 8.89 -2.61 3.28
N TYR A 75 7.89 -2.79 4.11
CA TYR A 75 7.70 -2.03 5.33
C TYR A 75 8.06 -2.95 6.49
N ASN A 76 9.20 -2.66 7.13
CA ASN A 76 9.73 -3.46 8.23
C ASN A 76 9.39 -2.80 9.57
N ASP A 77 8.10 -2.77 9.89
CA ASP A 77 7.63 -2.46 11.24
C ASP A 77 6.71 -3.59 11.72
N PRO A 78 7.28 -4.69 12.26
CA PRO A 78 6.50 -5.84 12.72
C PRO A 78 5.57 -5.48 13.90
N ASN A 79 5.86 -4.40 14.62
CA ASN A 79 5.00 -3.89 15.70
C ASN A 79 3.83 -3.06 15.18
N GLY A 80 3.79 -2.83 13.86
CA GLY A 80 2.80 -2.09 13.12
C GLY A 80 2.78 -0.59 13.42
N THR A 81 2.24 0.16 12.46
CA THR A 81 2.05 1.60 12.64
C THR A 81 0.83 1.88 13.50
N ASN A 82 0.94 2.88 14.38
CA ASN A 82 -0.16 3.39 15.21
C ASN A 82 -0.74 2.41 16.24
N GLY A 83 0.11 1.59 16.86
CA GLY A 83 -0.23 0.86 18.08
C GLY A 83 -0.97 -0.47 17.88
N VAL A 84 -0.93 -1.05 16.67
CA VAL A 84 -1.48 -2.38 16.39
C VAL A 84 -0.39 -3.30 15.85
N ASN A 85 -0.12 -4.38 16.56
CA ASN A 85 0.86 -5.39 16.18
C ASN A 85 0.40 -6.14 14.91
N THR A 86 1.10 -5.90 13.80
CA THR A 86 0.72 -6.47 12.49
C THR A 86 1.00 -7.96 12.43
N THR A 87 2.03 -8.45 13.11
CA THR A 87 2.32 -9.87 13.25
C THR A 87 1.20 -10.61 14.01
N ASP A 88 0.71 -10.05 15.12
CA ASP A 88 -0.41 -10.65 15.87
C ASP A 88 -1.70 -10.69 15.04
N ALA A 89 -1.99 -9.62 14.30
CA ALA A 89 -3.14 -9.58 13.40
C ALA A 89 -3.00 -10.59 12.24
N CYS A 90 -1.80 -10.70 11.66
CA CYS A 90 -1.49 -11.69 10.62
C CYS A 90 -1.76 -13.11 11.11
N MET A 91 -1.22 -13.47 12.28
CA MET A 91 -1.44 -14.79 12.87
C MET A 91 -2.93 -15.03 13.14
N LYS A 92 -3.62 -14.05 13.74
CA LYS A 92 -5.03 -14.20 14.13
C LYS A 92 -5.97 -14.36 12.94
N TYR A 93 -5.82 -13.54 11.90
CA TYR A 93 -6.81 -13.43 10.82
C TYR A 93 -6.39 -14.19 9.55
N TYR A 94 -5.10 -14.43 9.36
CA TYR A 94 -4.56 -15.10 8.19
C TYR A 94 -3.98 -16.48 8.51
N GLY A 95 -3.66 -16.75 9.78
CA GLY A 95 -3.03 -18.01 10.22
C GLY A 95 -1.55 -18.11 9.86
N GLU A 96 -0.92 -16.98 9.54
CA GLU A 96 0.45 -16.91 9.01
C GLU A 96 1.33 -16.04 9.91
N ASN A 97 2.65 -16.26 9.83
CA ASN A 97 3.65 -15.45 10.52
C ASN A 97 4.71 -14.94 9.54
N TYR A 98 4.97 -13.64 9.57
CA TYR A 98 5.97 -13.00 8.74
C TYR A 98 6.77 -11.97 9.55
N ASP A 99 8.05 -11.88 9.23
CA ASP A 99 8.97 -10.90 9.81
C ASP A 99 8.93 -9.56 9.06
N ASN A 100 8.48 -9.56 7.80
CA ASN A 100 8.39 -8.39 6.95
C ASN A 100 7.06 -8.37 6.20
N PHE A 101 6.55 -7.17 5.96
CA PHE A 101 5.28 -6.96 5.28
C PHE A 101 5.48 -6.16 3.99
N THR A 102 4.92 -6.68 2.89
CA THR A 102 4.84 -5.93 1.63
C THR A 102 3.66 -4.98 1.70
N VAL A 103 3.94 -3.68 1.64
CA VAL A 103 2.92 -2.65 1.64
C VAL A 103 2.79 -2.08 0.23
N SER A 104 1.54 -1.90 -0.21
CA SER A 104 1.24 -0.96 -1.29
C SER A 104 0.67 0.31 -0.68
N PRO A 105 1.42 1.43 -0.66
CA PRO A 105 0.97 2.64 0.02
C PRO A 105 -0.34 3.20 -0.54
N GLY A 106 -1.24 3.56 0.37
CA GLY A 106 -2.62 3.97 0.08
C GLY A 106 -3.53 2.80 -0.31
N ALA A 107 -3.08 1.55 -0.14
CA ALA A 107 -3.79 0.34 -0.53
C ALA A 107 -4.34 0.40 -1.98
N GLN A 108 -3.49 0.78 -2.93
CA GLN A 108 -3.90 0.98 -4.32
C GLN A 108 -3.62 -0.27 -5.16
N TYR A 109 -4.68 -0.99 -5.52
CA TYR A 109 -4.62 -2.32 -6.13
C TYR A 109 -5.52 -2.44 -7.36
N ILE A 110 -5.05 -3.15 -8.38
CA ILE A 110 -5.85 -3.69 -9.48
C ILE A 110 -5.86 -5.21 -9.28
N VAL A 111 -7.02 -5.74 -8.90
CA VAL A 111 -7.17 -7.12 -8.40
C VAL A 111 -8.09 -7.90 -9.31
N PRO A 112 -7.57 -8.90 -10.05
CA PRO A 112 -8.44 -9.82 -10.76
C PRO A 112 -9.27 -10.67 -9.80
N LYS A 113 -10.51 -10.98 -10.21
CA LYS A 113 -11.47 -11.78 -9.45
C LYS A 113 -10.89 -13.05 -8.85
N LYS A 114 -10.03 -13.74 -9.60
CA LYS A 114 -9.37 -14.99 -9.18
C LYS A 114 -8.64 -14.86 -7.84
N TYR A 115 -8.05 -13.70 -7.54
CA TYR A 115 -7.34 -13.45 -6.29
C TYR A 115 -8.29 -13.21 -5.13
N ILE A 116 -9.40 -12.50 -5.34
CA ILE A 116 -10.42 -12.32 -4.30
C ILE A 116 -11.09 -13.66 -3.97
N LEU A 117 -11.44 -14.44 -5.00
CA LEU A 117 -12.08 -15.76 -4.86
C LEU A 117 -11.15 -16.87 -4.37
N SER A 118 -9.85 -16.64 -4.35
CA SER A 118 -8.88 -17.58 -3.78
C SER A 118 -9.01 -17.71 -2.25
N ARG A 119 -9.75 -16.79 -1.62
CA ARG A 119 -10.15 -16.82 -0.20
C ARG A 119 -11.66 -16.95 -0.12
N SER A 120 -12.17 -17.70 0.84
CA SER A 120 -13.61 -17.89 1.00
C SER A 120 -14.34 -16.59 1.38
N LEU A 121 -15.64 -16.51 1.07
CA LEU A 121 -16.50 -15.42 1.55
C LEU A 121 -16.44 -15.27 3.08
N GLU A 122 -16.34 -16.38 3.81
CA GLU A 122 -16.25 -16.37 5.27
C GLU A 122 -14.97 -15.68 5.76
N PHE A 123 -13.84 -15.92 5.08
CA PHE A 123 -12.60 -15.19 5.37
C PHE A 123 -12.80 -13.67 5.23
N TRP A 124 -13.41 -13.22 4.13
CA TRP A 124 -13.65 -11.78 3.91
C TRP A 124 -14.64 -11.19 4.92
N LYS A 125 -15.68 -11.93 5.31
CA LYS A 125 -16.62 -11.52 6.38
C LYS A 125 -15.94 -11.39 7.73
N ASN A 126 -15.02 -12.30 8.04
CA ASN A 126 -14.22 -12.25 9.26
C ASN A 126 -13.31 -11.03 9.29
N LEU A 127 -12.61 -10.73 8.18
CA LEU A 127 -11.83 -9.50 8.07
C LEU A 127 -12.71 -8.25 8.16
N HIS A 128 -13.86 -8.23 7.49
CA HIS A 128 -14.78 -7.09 7.52
C HIS A 128 -15.26 -6.82 8.95
N SER A 129 -15.66 -7.86 9.68
CA SER A 129 -16.09 -7.75 11.08
C SER A 129 -14.96 -7.25 11.98
N ALA A 130 -13.75 -7.79 11.82
CA ALA A 130 -12.59 -7.40 12.61
C ALA A 130 -12.23 -5.91 12.51
N MET A 131 -12.52 -5.27 11.37
CA MET A 131 -12.30 -3.84 11.16
C MET A 131 -13.23 -2.93 11.97
N TYR A 132 -14.31 -3.46 12.56
CA TYR A 132 -15.20 -2.71 13.46
C TYR A 132 -14.81 -2.86 14.93
N ASP A 133 -14.09 -3.93 15.28
CA ASP A 133 -13.66 -4.18 16.66
C ASP A 133 -12.53 -3.24 17.11
N ASN A 134 -11.80 -2.60 16.18
CA ASN A 134 -10.75 -1.56 16.38
C ASN A 134 -9.57 -1.89 17.32
N GLU A 135 -9.64 -2.94 18.14
CA GLU A 135 -8.61 -3.29 19.12
C GLU A 135 -7.42 -4.05 18.52
N ARG A 136 -7.61 -4.74 17.38
CA ARG A 136 -6.62 -5.72 16.88
C ARG A 136 -6.35 -5.67 15.38
N LEU A 137 -7.26 -5.10 14.60
CA LEU A 137 -7.07 -4.87 13.17
C LEU A 137 -7.63 -3.47 12.88
N ASN A 138 -6.77 -2.57 12.46
CA ASN A 138 -7.15 -1.24 12.00
C ASN A 138 -6.73 -1.05 10.54
N GLY A 139 -7.09 0.08 9.94
CA GLY A 139 -6.78 0.34 8.52
C GLY A 139 -5.28 0.34 8.21
N TYR A 140 -4.44 0.78 9.15
CA TYR A 140 -2.99 0.78 8.99
C TYR A 140 -2.40 -0.63 9.00
N CYS A 141 -2.85 -1.46 9.92
CA CYS A 141 -2.48 -2.88 9.98
C CYS A 141 -2.95 -3.60 8.71
N GLN A 142 -4.19 -3.36 8.27
CA GLN A 142 -4.74 -4.00 7.08
C GLN A 142 -4.03 -3.55 5.80
N GLU A 143 -3.53 -2.30 5.74
CA GLU A 143 -2.72 -1.81 4.61
C GLU A 143 -1.47 -2.68 4.36
N GLN A 144 -0.89 -3.22 5.43
CA GLN A 144 0.26 -4.14 5.37
C GLN A 144 -0.10 -5.58 5.03
N LEU A 145 -1.39 -5.94 5.14
CA LEU A 145 -1.87 -7.31 4.96
C LEU A 145 -2.65 -7.49 3.66
N TRP A 146 -2.95 -6.42 2.91
CA TRP A 146 -3.68 -6.52 1.64
C TRP A 146 -2.98 -7.43 0.63
N TYR A 147 -1.65 -7.32 0.53
CA TYR A 147 -0.90 -8.16 -0.40
C TYR A 147 -1.08 -9.65 -0.07
N LEU A 148 -1.01 -10.02 1.21
CA LEU A 148 -1.26 -11.38 1.70
C LEU A 148 -2.71 -11.83 1.51
N ALA A 149 -3.67 -10.92 1.73
CA ALA A 149 -5.09 -11.19 1.54
C ALA A 149 -5.37 -11.67 0.11
N TYR A 150 -4.77 -11.02 -0.88
CA TYR A 150 -4.94 -11.37 -2.29
C TYR A 150 -4.04 -12.51 -2.74
N ASN A 151 -2.77 -12.59 -2.32
CA ASN A 151 -1.78 -13.49 -2.92
C ASN A 151 -1.41 -14.72 -2.09
N HIS A 152 -1.89 -14.86 -0.85
CA HIS A 152 -1.50 -15.94 0.08
C HIS A 152 0.01 -16.01 0.41
N LYS A 153 0.76 -14.96 0.07
CA LYS A 153 2.18 -14.82 0.37
C LYS A 153 2.56 -13.34 0.49
N MET A 154 3.70 -13.08 1.12
CA MET A 154 4.38 -11.77 1.03
C MET A 154 5.32 -11.73 -0.17
N ASN A 155 5.60 -10.52 -0.67
CA ASN A 155 6.63 -10.27 -1.67
C ASN A 155 7.91 -9.79 -0.97
N ASN A 156 8.89 -10.68 -0.84
CA ASN A 156 10.17 -10.36 -0.21
C ASN A 156 11.21 -9.83 -1.20
N ASP A 157 10.87 -9.75 -2.49
CA ASP A 157 11.79 -9.33 -3.55
C ASP A 157 11.74 -7.81 -3.81
N VAL A 158 10.85 -7.09 -3.13
CA VAL A 158 10.76 -5.62 -3.17
C VAL A 158 11.82 -4.96 -2.30
N GLY A 159 12.28 -3.78 -2.69
CA GLY A 159 13.23 -3.01 -1.89
C GLY A 159 12.61 -2.54 -0.57
N ASN A 160 13.45 -2.31 0.45
CA ASN A 160 12.98 -1.62 1.64
C ASN A 160 12.68 -0.14 1.35
N HIS A 161 11.87 0.48 2.20
CA HIS A 161 11.44 1.87 2.03
C HIS A 161 12.60 2.84 1.74
N ASP A 162 13.70 2.75 2.49
CA ASP A 162 14.85 3.64 2.34
C ASP A 162 15.58 3.43 1.01
N GLN A 163 15.75 2.17 0.60
CA GLN A 163 16.37 1.80 -0.68
C GLN A 163 15.54 2.31 -1.85
N GLU A 164 14.22 2.14 -1.79
CA GLU A 164 13.34 2.59 -2.86
C GLU A 164 13.25 4.12 -2.93
N LYS A 165 13.22 4.80 -1.79
CA LYS A 165 13.32 6.26 -1.71
C LYS A 165 14.62 6.73 -2.36
N ALA A 166 15.75 6.10 -2.02
CA ALA A 166 17.04 6.42 -2.63
C ALA A 166 17.04 6.19 -4.15
N ARG A 167 16.43 5.10 -4.65
CA ARG A 167 16.29 4.83 -6.09
C ARG A 167 15.49 5.92 -6.79
N CYS A 168 14.35 6.33 -6.23
CA CYS A 168 13.50 7.37 -6.82
C CYS A 168 14.18 8.75 -6.83
N ILE A 169 14.95 9.07 -5.78
CA ILE A 169 15.77 10.27 -5.73
C ILE A 169 16.86 10.23 -6.82
N ASN A 170 17.53 9.09 -7.00
CA ASN A 170 18.63 8.94 -7.96
C ASN A 170 18.16 8.83 -9.41
N SER A 171 16.93 8.37 -9.67
CA SER A 171 16.37 8.23 -11.02
C SER A 171 15.81 9.54 -11.58
N SER A 172 15.58 10.55 -10.74
CA SER A 172 15.33 11.92 -11.20
C SER A 172 16.62 12.75 -11.07
N PRO A 173 17.32 13.08 -12.17
CA PRO A 173 18.51 13.93 -12.11
C PRO A 173 18.24 15.32 -11.51
N ASN A 174 16.96 15.70 -11.29
CA ASN A 174 16.53 16.97 -10.72
C ASN A 174 16.05 16.90 -9.26
N PHE A 175 16.04 15.75 -8.58
CA PHE A 175 15.56 15.67 -7.18
C PHE A 175 16.39 16.54 -6.22
N ASN A 176 17.68 16.72 -6.51
CA ASN A 176 18.57 17.57 -5.71
C ASN A 176 18.33 19.08 -5.91
N ASN A 177 17.56 19.48 -6.93
CA ASN A 177 17.26 20.86 -7.28
C ASN A 177 15.80 21.25 -6.99
N THR A 178 15.13 20.57 -6.06
CA THR A 178 13.85 21.09 -5.57
C THR A 178 14.08 22.38 -4.76
N SER A 179 13.13 23.29 -4.77
CA SER A 179 13.19 24.50 -3.94
C SER A 179 13.40 24.15 -2.46
N TYR A 180 12.83 23.03 -2.00
CA TYR A 180 12.97 22.54 -0.64
C TYR A 180 14.41 22.11 -0.28
N SER A 181 15.09 21.34 -1.14
CA SER A 181 16.51 20.98 -0.92
C SER A 181 17.43 22.19 -1.02
N TYR A 182 17.08 23.19 -1.85
CA TYR A 182 17.80 24.48 -1.88
C TYR A 182 17.69 25.24 -0.54
N PHE A 183 16.51 25.35 0.08
CA PHE A 183 16.36 26.08 1.35
C PHE A 183 17.03 25.37 2.53
N LEU A 184 16.91 24.04 2.60
CA LEU A 184 17.56 23.21 3.62
C LEU A 184 19.09 23.26 3.53
N ASN A 185 19.64 23.16 2.32
CA ASN A 185 21.09 23.22 2.11
C ASN A 185 21.68 24.62 2.30
N ASN A 186 20.85 25.67 2.37
CA ASN A 186 21.29 27.06 2.56
C ASN A 186 20.89 27.65 3.93
N ASN A 187 20.39 26.84 4.88
CA ASN A 187 19.94 27.29 6.21
C ASN A 187 18.95 28.47 6.16
N ILE A 188 18.11 28.52 5.13
CA ILE A 188 17.06 29.53 5.00
C ILE A 188 15.82 28.93 5.65
N ASN A 189 15.45 29.44 6.84
CA ASN A 189 14.23 29.03 7.53
C ASN A 189 13.00 29.53 6.74
N THR A 190 12.18 28.60 6.26
CA THR A 190 10.84 28.84 5.73
C THR A 190 9.79 28.68 6.82
#